data_AF-A0A1F5Q635-F1
#
_entry.id   AF-A0A1F5Q635-F1
#
_cell.length_a   1.000
_cell.length_b   1.000
_cell.length_c   1.000
_cell.angle_alpha   90.00
_cell.angle_beta   90.00
_cell.angle_gamma   90.00
#
_symmetry.space_group_name_H-M   'P 1'
#
loop_
_entity.id
_entity.type
_entity.pdbx_description
1 polymer ?
#
loop_
_entity_poly.entity_id
_entity_poly.type
_entity_poly.pdbx_seq_one_letter_code
_entity_poly.pdbx_strand_id
1 'polypeptide(L)'
;MLTGAIGLITLLVISVTSLPSVATSMSQKSWLMVQRAGLVAIILSVLHFAVLKWSGWFDARNWYNGIPPGTLVVTVFVVFVFLMRPVARIFGKS
;
A
#
# COMPACT_ATOMS: atom_id res chain seq x y z
N MET A 1 -5.12 -14.91 -1.42
CA MET A 1 -4.03 -15.09 -2.41
C MET A 1 -4.18 -14.17 -3.61
N LEU A 2 -5.35 -14.13 -4.28
CA LEU A 2 -5.59 -13.27 -5.45
C LEU A 2 -5.30 -11.78 -5.23
N THR A 3 -5.67 -11.22 -4.08
CA THR A 3 -5.41 -9.81 -3.74
C THR A 3 -3.93 -9.44 -3.73
N GLY A 4 -3.07 -10.35 -3.26
CA GLY A 4 -1.62 -10.17 -3.26
C GLY A 4 -1.03 -10.21 -4.67
N ALA A 5 -1.50 -11.14 -5.51
CA ALA A 5 -1.06 -11.23 -6.90
C ALA A 5 -1.45 -9.98 -7.73
N ILE A 6 -2.69 -9.52 -7.60
CA ILE A 6 -3.17 -8.31 -8.29
C ILE A 6 -2.42 -7.08 -7.80
N GLY A 7 -2.21 -6.95 -6.49
CA GLY A 7 -1.40 -5.87 -5.91
C GLY A 7 0.03 -5.86 -6.46
N LEU A 8 0.69 -7.02 -6.50
CA LEU A 8 2.05 -7.16 -7.02
C LEU A 8 2.14 -6.80 -8.51
N ILE A 9 1.24 -7.32 -9.34
CA ILE A 9 1.20 -6.99 -10.78
C ILE A 9 1.04 -5.48 -10.98
N THR A 10 0.15 -4.87 -10.21
CA THR A 10 -0.07 -3.41 -10.29
C THR A 10 1.19 -2.64 -9.90
N LEU A 11 1.90 -3.05 -8.84
CA LEU A 11 3.17 -2.44 -8.45
C LEU A 11 4.25 -2.61 -9.53
N LEU A 12 4.32 -3.77 -10.19
CA LEU A 12 5.27 -3.99 -11.29
C LEU A 12 5.01 -3.05 -12.48
N VAL A 13 3.75 -2.88 -12.87
CA VAL A 13 3.36 -1.92 -13.92
C VAL A 13 3.80 -0.50 -13.56
N ILE A 14 3.63 -0.11 -12.30
CA ILE A 14 4.04 1.20 -11.81
C ILE A 14 5.56 1.36 -11.81
N SER A 15 6.29 0.33 -11.37
CA SER A 15 7.76 0.33 -11.39
C SER A 15 8.29 0.54 -12.80
N VAL A 16 7.73 -0.15 -13.81
CA VAL A 16 8.14 0.02 -15.21
C VAL A 16 7.78 1.41 -15.73
N THR A 17 6.58 1.91 -15.44
CA THR A 17 6.13 3.25 -15.87
C THR A 17 6.79 4.40 -15.10
N SER A 18 7.56 4.10 -14.05
CA SER A 18 8.38 5.07 -13.32
C SER A 18 9.77 5.26 -13.95
N LEU A 19 10.17 4.40 -14.89
CA LEU A 19 11.41 4.59 -15.64
C LEU A 19 11.32 5.83 -16.52
N PRO A 20 12.35 6.70 -16.57
CA PRO A 20 12.32 7.93 -17.36
C PRO A 20 11.98 7.68 -18.85
N SER A 21 12.54 6.63 -19.44
CA SER A 21 12.30 6.24 -20.84
C SER A 21 10.83 5.92 -21.14
N VAL A 22 10.11 5.34 -20.17
CA VAL A 22 8.70 5.02 -20.30
C VAL A 22 7.84 6.23 -19.95
N ALA A 23 8.19 6.96 -18.89
CA ALA A 23 7.44 8.15 -18.46
C ALA A 23 7.39 9.23 -19.55
N THR A 24 8.50 9.48 -20.26
CA THR A 24 8.55 10.50 -21.32
C THR A 24 7.81 10.11 -22.61
N SER A 25 7.48 8.82 -22.78
CA SER A 25 6.69 8.34 -23.92
C SER A 25 5.18 8.31 -23.63
N MET A 26 4.77 8.61 -22.38
CA MET A 26 3.36 8.65 -21.97
C MET A 26 2.85 10.08 -21.86
N SER A 27 1.54 10.26 -22.08
CA SER A 27 0.89 11.52 -21.71
C SER A 27 0.91 11.70 -20.18
N GLN A 28 1.07 12.94 -19.71
CA GLN A 28 1.08 13.28 -18.28
C GLN A 28 -0.19 12.76 -17.55
N LYS A 29 -1.35 12.80 -18.22
CA LYS A 29 -2.63 12.34 -17.64
C LYS A 29 -2.63 10.81 -17.47
N SER A 30 -2.19 10.07 -18.49
CA SER A 30 -2.12 8.60 -18.44
C SER A 30 -1.10 8.13 -17.42
N TRP A 31 0.08 8.75 -17.39
CA TRP A 31 1.11 8.45 -16.41
C TRP A 31 0.62 8.68 -14.98
N LEU A 32 0.00 9.84 -14.71
CA LEU A 32 -0.56 10.15 -13.40
C LEU A 32 -1.66 9.16 -12.98
N MET A 33 -2.47 8.68 -13.92
CA MET A 33 -3.49 7.66 -13.65
C MET A 33 -2.86 6.34 -13.19
N VAL A 34 -1.81 5.86 -13.90
CA VAL A 34 -1.09 4.65 -13.52
C VAL A 34 -0.42 4.80 -12.15
N GLN A 35 0.22 5.95 -11.90
CA GLN A 35 0.84 6.22 -10.59
C GLN A 35 -0.19 6.26 -9.45
N ARG A 36 -1.40 6.77 -9.70
CA ARG A 36 -2.51 6.73 -8.73
C ARG A 36 -3.01 5.32 -8.46
N ALA A 37 -2.94 4.41 -9.43
CA ALA A 37 -3.27 3.00 -9.21
C ALA A 37 -2.36 2.33 -8.17
N GLY A 38 -1.17 2.88 -7.90
CA GLY A 38 -0.28 2.39 -6.84
C GLY A 38 -0.88 2.48 -5.46
N LEU A 39 -1.75 3.44 -5.23
CA LEU A 39 -2.48 3.56 -3.98
C LEU A 39 -3.46 2.40 -3.80
N VAL A 40 -4.12 2.00 -4.88
CA VAL A 40 -5.01 0.83 -4.88
C VAL A 40 -4.21 -0.44 -4.65
N ALA A 41 -3.03 -0.57 -5.28
CA ALA A 41 -2.14 -1.69 -5.07
C ALA A 41 -1.72 -1.84 -3.61
N ILE A 42 -1.34 -0.74 -2.95
CA ILE A 42 -0.97 -0.74 -1.53
C ILE A 42 -2.18 -1.16 -0.65
N ILE A 43 -3.38 -0.66 -0.94
CA ILE A 43 -4.60 -1.07 -0.21
C ILE A 43 -4.84 -2.58 -0.36
N LEU A 44 -4.71 -3.12 -1.57
CA LEU A 44 -4.85 -4.55 -1.84
C LEU A 44 -3.81 -5.39 -1.09
N SER A 45 -2.56 -4.91 -1.01
CA SER A 45 -1.50 -5.56 -0.23
C SER A 45 -1.80 -5.55 1.27
N VAL A 46 -2.28 -4.44 1.82
CA VAL A 46 -2.68 -4.38 3.24
C VAL A 46 -3.84 -5.32 3.52
N LEU A 47 -4.86 -5.34 2.67
CA LEU A 47 -6.00 -6.23 2.81
C LEU A 47 -5.58 -7.70 2.71
N HIS A 48 -4.64 -8.02 1.82
CA HIS A 48 -4.04 -9.34 1.71
C HIS A 48 -3.38 -9.79 3.03
N PHE A 49 -2.55 -8.94 3.65
CA PHE A 49 -1.92 -9.26 4.93
C PHE A 49 -2.91 -9.34 6.07
N ALA A 50 -3.87 -8.41 6.13
CA ALA A 50 -4.92 -8.40 7.14
C ALA A 50 -5.69 -9.71 7.14
N VAL A 51 -6.18 -10.17 5.98
CA VAL A 51 -6.92 -11.44 5.89
C VAL A 51 -6.06 -12.65 6.29
N LEU A 52 -4.77 -12.66 5.94
CA LEU A 52 -3.88 -13.79 6.22
C LEU A 52 -3.41 -13.88 7.68
N LYS A 53 -3.23 -12.73 8.34
CA LYS A 53 -2.60 -12.65 9.67
C LYS A 53 -3.53 -12.14 10.75
N TRP A 54 -4.81 -11.88 10.44
CA TRP A 54 -5.79 -11.30 11.36
C TRP A 54 -5.79 -11.97 12.73
N SER A 55 -6.03 -13.28 12.78
CA SER A 55 -6.08 -14.05 14.03
C SER A 55 -4.74 -14.08 14.76
N GLY A 56 -3.63 -14.13 14.00
CA GLY A 56 -2.28 -14.18 14.55
C GLY A 56 -1.81 -12.89 15.19
N TRP A 57 -2.36 -11.74 14.77
CA TRP A 57 -2.01 -10.43 15.32
C TRP A 57 -2.54 -10.21 16.74
N PHE A 58 -3.73 -10.73 17.04
CA PHE A 58 -4.37 -10.56 18.35
C PHE A 58 -4.01 -11.67 19.35
N ASP A 59 -3.37 -12.75 18.92
CA ASP A 59 -2.85 -13.75 19.83
C ASP A 59 -1.49 -13.31 20.39
N ALA A 60 -1.50 -12.85 21.65
CA ALA A 60 -0.31 -12.40 22.38
C ALA A 60 0.77 -13.50 22.50
N ARG A 61 0.42 -14.79 22.33
CA ARG A 61 1.41 -15.87 22.32
C ARG A 61 2.31 -15.85 21.08
N ASN A 62 1.87 -15.20 20.00
CA ASN A 62 2.68 -15.00 18.79
C ASN A 62 3.66 -13.83 18.90
N TRP A 63 3.64 -13.08 20.00
CA TRP A 63 4.46 -11.90 20.20
C TRP A 63 5.78 -12.32 20.85
N TYR A 64 6.82 -12.44 20.03
CA TYR A 64 8.16 -12.80 20.50
C TYR A 64 8.71 -11.69 21.41
N ASN A 65 9.02 -12.02 22.66
CA ASN A 65 9.47 -11.08 23.69
C ASN A 65 8.53 -9.86 23.88
N GLY A 66 7.22 -10.05 23.69
CA GLY A 66 6.24 -8.96 23.81
C GLY A 66 6.24 -7.98 22.64
N ILE A 67 6.99 -8.26 21.57
CA ILE A 67 7.04 -7.42 20.37
C ILE A 67 5.94 -7.89 19.41
N PRO A 68 5.06 -6.98 18.94
CA PRO A 68 4.03 -7.34 17.98
C PRO A 68 4.65 -7.83 16.66
N PRO A 69 3.97 -8.71 15.91
CA PRO A 69 4.44 -9.15 14.60
C PRO A 69 4.72 -7.95 13.68
N GLY A 70 5.86 -7.94 12.98
CA GLY A 70 6.21 -6.82 12.09
C GLY A 70 5.16 -6.53 11.01
N THR A 71 4.41 -7.55 10.59
CA THR A 71 3.27 -7.38 9.67
C THR A 71 2.16 -6.51 10.25
N LEU A 72 1.88 -6.60 11.55
CA LEU A 72 0.92 -5.74 12.24
C LEU A 72 1.41 -4.29 12.25
N VAL A 73 2.68 -4.07 12.58
CA VAL A 73 3.29 -2.73 12.63
C VAL A 73 3.23 -2.06 11.26
N VAL A 74 3.62 -2.77 10.20
CA VAL A 74 3.56 -2.25 8.82
C VAL A 74 2.13 -1.96 8.41
N THR A 75 1.18 -2.85 8.70
CA THR A 75 -0.24 -2.60 8.38
C THR A 75 -0.78 -1.36 9.08
N VAL A 76 -0.51 -1.19 10.37
CA VAL A 76 -0.93 0.00 11.13
C VAL A 76 -0.30 1.26 10.55
N PHE A 77 1.00 1.23 10.23
CA PHE A 77 1.68 2.36 9.60
C PHE A 77 1.05 2.75 8.26
N VAL A 78 0.77 1.79 7.38
CA VAL A 78 0.15 2.08 6.09
C VAL A 78 -1.27 2.63 6.28
N VAL A 79 -2.07 2.03 7.16
CA VAL A 79 -3.42 2.54 7.48
C VAL A 79 -3.34 3.97 8.00
N PHE A 80 -2.40 4.27 8.90
CA PHE A 80 -2.17 5.61 9.43
C PHE A 80 -1.84 6.62 8.31
N VAL A 81 -0.92 6.29 7.41
CA VAL A 81 -0.57 7.14 6.25
C VAL A 81 -1.80 7.39 5.36
N PHE A 82 -2.62 6.37 5.12
CA PHE A 82 -3.84 6.52 4.33
C PHE A 82 -4.91 7.39 5.00
N LEU A 83 -5.03 7.32 6.33
CA LEU A 83 -5.91 8.19 7.12
C LEU A 83 -5.39 9.64 7.19
N MET A 84 -4.07 9.85 7.23
CA MET A 84 -3.48 11.18 7.23
C MET A 84 -3.60 11.90 5.88
N ARG A 85 -3.64 11.18 4.76
CA ARG A 85 -3.78 11.81 3.43
C ARG A 85 -5.03 12.67 3.24
N PRO A 86 -6.26 12.26 3.61
CA PRO A 86 -7.42 13.13 3.53
C PRO A 86 -7.31 14.30 4.51
N VAL A 87 -6.80 14.08 5.73
CA VAL A 87 -6.55 15.14 6.73
C VAL A 87 -5.63 16.21 6.13
N ALA A 88 -4.49 15.82 5.56
CA ALA A 88 -3.55 16.73 4.90
C ALA A 88 -4.17 17.48 3.72
N ARG A 89 -5.12 16.88 2.99
CA ARG A 89 -5.85 17.59 1.90
C ARG A 89 -6.85 18.62 2.42
N ILE A 90 -7.39 18.42 3.61
CA ILE A 90 -8.32 19.34 4.26
C ILE A 90 -7.54 20.52 4.86
N PHE A 91 -6.46 20.25 5.58
CA PHE A 91 -5.67 21.28 6.27
C PHE A 91 -4.59 21.95 5.40
N GLY A 92 -4.10 21.29 4.35
CA GLY A 92 -3.06 21.83 3.45
C GLY A 92 -3.58 22.72 2.31
N LYS A 93 -4.84 23.15 2.39
CA LYS A 93 -5.47 24.06 1.40
C LYS A 93 -5.43 25.55 1.82
N SER A 94 -4.68 25.92 2.87
CA SER A 94 -4.46 27.33 3.26
C SER A 94 -3.30 27.95 2.50
#